data_AF-A0A2D9SI42-F1
#
_entry.id   AF-A0A2D9SI42-F1
#
_cell.length_a   1.000
_cell.length_b   1.000
_cell.length_c   1.000
_cell.angle_alpha   90.00
_cell.angle_beta   90.00
_cell.angle_gamma   90.00
#
_symmetry.space_group_name_H-M   'P 1'
#
loop_
_entity.id
_entity.type
_entity.pdbx_description
1 polymer ?
#
loop_
_entity_poly.entity_id
_entity_poly.type
_entity_poly.pdbx_seq_one_letter_code
_entity_poly.pdbx_strand_id
1 'polypeptide(L)'
;MINKKGKSFYFCWVFFITFVIFLYGPTFTIVLLSFQGPEGGLTFPMNGFSFHWFEKLWEGGGYVDIGSAFRRSILLGIILMILTVILSVSAGMAFRKKFFGSNFLFFLTISSLIVPSIILSLGVALEFRLIDETIKFIGNKYNIDWIINDF
;
A
#
# COMPACT_ATOMS: atom_id res chain seq x y z
N MET A 1 -25.74 14.42 -36.24
CA MET A 1 -25.78 15.87 -35.89
C MET A 1 -24.87 16.08 -34.67
N ILE A 2 -23.67 16.63 -34.87
CA ILE A 2 -22.74 16.92 -33.77
C ILE A 2 -23.27 18.18 -33.07
N ASN A 3 -23.84 18.00 -31.88
CA ASN A 3 -24.39 19.08 -31.07
C ASN A 3 -23.24 20.05 -30.71
N LYS A 4 -23.35 21.32 -31.12
CA LYS A 4 -22.31 22.33 -30.85
C LYS A 4 -22.20 22.52 -29.35
N LYS A 5 -21.13 22.01 -28.75
CA LYS A 5 -20.89 22.11 -27.31
C LYS A 5 -20.73 23.58 -26.93
N GLY A 6 -21.43 24.03 -25.89
CA GLY A 6 -21.37 25.42 -25.43
C GLY A 6 -20.00 25.81 -24.88
N LYS A 7 -19.71 27.12 -24.78
CA LYS A 7 -18.42 27.64 -24.26
C LYS A 7 -18.07 27.12 -22.86
N SER A 8 -19.07 26.90 -22.00
CA SER A 8 -18.91 26.30 -20.67
C SER A 8 -18.32 24.88 -20.72
N PHE A 9 -18.69 24.07 -21.71
CA PHE A 9 -18.12 22.73 -21.89
C PHE A 9 -16.60 22.80 -22.12
N TYR A 10 -16.15 23.70 -23.02
CA TYR A 10 -14.73 23.85 -23.31
C TYR A 10 -13.95 24.37 -22.09
N PHE A 11 -14.52 25.28 -21.31
CA PHE A 11 -13.92 25.74 -20.06
C PHE A 11 -13.74 24.59 -19.06
N CYS A 12 -14.81 23.84 -18.75
CA CYS A 12 -14.74 22.69 -17.85
C CYS A 12 -13.77 21.62 -18.36
N TRP A 13 -13.72 21.41 -19.68
CA TRP A 13 -12.82 20.45 -20.31
C TRP A 13 -11.35 20.85 -20.17
N VAL A 14 -10.99 22.12 -20.43
CA VAL A 14 -9.63 22.64 -20.23
C VAL A 14 -9.24 22.60 -18.76
N PHE A 15 -10.14 22.99 -17.86
CA PHE A 15 -9.91 22.90 -16.42
C PHE A 15 -9.63 21.45 -15.99
N PHE A 16 -10.48 20.51 -16.41
CA PHE A 16 -10.33 19.09 -16.10
C PHE A 16 -9.01 18.53 -16.64
N ILE A 17 -8.63 18.84 -17.88
CA ILE A 17 -7.35 18.39 -18.45
C ILE A 17 -6.18 18.96 -17.67
N THR A 18 -6.22 20.25 -17.34
CA THR A 18 -5.16 20.90 -16.55
C THR A 18 -5.05 20.25 -15.17
N PHE A 19 -6.19 19.94 -14.53
CA PHE A 19 -6.23 19.22 -13.27
C PHE A 19 -5.64 17.81 -13.37
N VAL A 20 -5.97 17.04 -14.42
CA VAL A 20 -5.40 15.70 -14.66
C VAL A 20 -3.89 15.78 -14.90
N ILE A 21 -3.42 16.72 -15.72
CA ILE A 21 -1.99 16.94 -15.95
C ILE A 21 -1.28 17.32 -14.64
N PHE A 22 -1.88 18.17 -13.82
CA PHE A 22 -1.32 18.55 -12.52
C PHE A 22 -1.26 17.35 -11.57
N LEU A 23 -2.34 16.55 -11.49
CA LEU A 23 -2.45 15.38 -10.62
C LEU A 23 -1.41 14.30 -10.98
N TYR A 24 -1.25 14.01 -12.28
CA TYR A 24 -0.36 12.96 -12.76
C TYR A 24 1.03 13.46 -13.19
N GLY A 25 1.26 14.77 -13.22
CA GLY A 25 2.53 15.37 -13.63
C GLY A 25 3.75 14.85 -12.88
N PRO A 26 3.70 14.74 -11.53
CA PRO A 26 4.78 14.13 -10.76
C PRO A 26 5.01 12.65 -11.10
N THR A 27 3.93 11.87 -11.27
CA THR A 27 4.02 10.46 -11.68
C THR A 27 4.65 10.33 -13.07
N PHE A 28 4.25 11.19 -14.01
CA PHE A 28 4.80 11.23 -15.36
C PHE A 28 6.29 11.60 -15.35
N THR A 29 6.70 12.53 -14.47
CA THR A 29 8.10 12.89 -14.26
C THR A 29 8.92 11.69 -13.78
N ILE A 30 8.42 10.92 -12.81
CA ILE A 30 9.09 9.71 -12.31
C ILE A 30 9.25 8.69 -13.44
N VAL A 31 8.21 8.50 -14.26
CA VAL A 31 8.27 7.61 -15.43
C VAL A 31 9.33 8.08 -16.42
N LEU A 32 9.39 9.38 -16.74
CA LEU A 32 10.41 9.90 -17.66
C LEU A 32 11.83 9.71 -17.11
N LEU A 33 12.06 10.05 -15.85
CA LEU A 33 13.38 9.89 -15.20
C LEU A 33 13.81 8.42 -15.12
N SER A 34 12.88 7.46 -15.10
CA SER A 34 13.21 6.03 -15.12
C SER A 34 13.93 5.58 -16.40
N PHE A 35 13.84 6.36 -17.49
CA PHE A 35 14.55 6.10 -18.75
C PHE A 35 15.93 6.77 -18.84
N GLN A 36 16.51 7.25 -17.74
CA GLN A 36 17.85 7.84 -17.81
C GLN A 36 18.95 6.78 -17.92
N GLY A 37 20.12 7.20 -18.42
CA GLY A 37 21.32 6.36 -18.44
C GLY A 37 21.93 6.09 -17.05
N PRO A 38 23.04 5.35 -16.97
CA PRO A 38 23.76 5.08 -15.72
C PRO A 38 24.22 6.35 -14.98
N GLU A 39 24.54 7.40 -15.75
CA GLU A 39 24.95 8.74 -15.27
C GLU A 39 23.73 9.66 -15.01
N GLY A 40 22.52 9.12 -15.08
CA GLY A 40 21.26 9.81 -14.83
C GLY A 40 21.02 10.09 -13.35
N GLY A 41 20.60 11.32 -13.02
CA GLY A 41 20.20 11.70 -11.67
C GLY A 41 18.70 11.96 -11.56
N LEU A 42 18.17 12.08 -10.33
CA LEU A 42 16.74 12.29 -10.04
C LEU A 42 16.18 13.68 -10.42
N THR A 43 16.84 14.41 -11.32
CA THR A 43 16.51 15.78 -11.69
C THR A 43 16.55 15.97 -13.20
N PHE A 44 15.83 16.99 -13.69
CA PHE A 44 15.93 17.45 -15.06
C PHE A 44 17.06 18.50 -15.21
N PRO A 45 17.73 18.60 -16.37
CA PRO A 45 17.50 17.85 -17.62
C PRO A 45 18.00 16.40 -17.57
N MET A 46 17.39 15.51 -18.36
CA MET A 46 17.78 14.10 -18.39
C MET A 46 19.13 13.89 -19.05
N ASN A 47 20.02 13.12 -18.42
CA ASN A 47 21.29 12.69 -18.99
C ASN A 47 21.07 11.45 -19.88
N GLY A 48 20.63 11.71 -21.12
CA GLY A 48 20.37 10.68 -22.14
C GLY A 48 19.07 9.90 -21.91
N PHE A 49 18.75 9.03 -22.87
CA PHE A 49 17.63 8.09 -22.83
C PHE A 49 18.17 6.66 -22.94
N SER A 50 17.78 5.78 -22.02
CA SER A 50 18.28 4.43 -21.89
C SER A 50 17.28 3.53 -21.18
N PHE A 51 17.32 2.23 -21.49
CA PHE A 51 16.61 1.18 -20.75
C PHE A 51 17.46 0.55 -19.64
N HIS A 52 18.63 1.12 -19.34
CA HIS A 52 19.61 0.58 -18.39
C HIS A 52 19.00 0.16 -17.04
N TRP A 53 18.19 1.01 -16.43
CA TRP A 53 17.57 0.72 -15.14
C TRP A 53 16.51 -0.39 -15.22
N PHE A 54 15.80 -0.50 -16.35
CA PHE A 54 14.86 -1.60 -16.59
C PHE A 54 15.58 -2.95 -16.77
N GLU A 55 16.73 -2.95 -17.47
CA GLU A 55 17.58 -4.14 -17.58
C GLU A 55 18.15 -4.54 -16.22
N LYS A 56 18.65 -3.58 -15.44
CA LYS A 56 19.15 -3.82 -14.08
C LYS A 56 18.08 -4.37 -13.13
N LEU A 57 16.83 -3.92 -13.29
CA LEU A 57 15.68 -4.46 -12.55
C LEU A 57 15.44 -5.94 -12.89
N TRP A 58 15.62 -6.34 -14.15
CA TRP A 58 15.39 -7.71 -14.61
C TRP A 58 16.55 -8.67 -14.30
N GLU A 59 17.78 -8.18 -14.31
CA GLU A 59 18.99 -8.97 -13.98
C GLU A 59 18.97 -9.52 -12.54
N GLY A 60 18.14 -8.98 -11.64
CA GLY A 60 17.93 -9.50 -10.29
C GLY A 60 19.17 -9.51 -9.38
N GLY A 61 20.31 -8.98 -9.86
CA GLY A 61 21.63 -9.07 -9.20
C GLY A 61 22.01 -7.87 -8.33
N GLY A 62 21.09 -6.95 -8.03
CA GLY A 62 21.32 -5.84 -7.10
C GLY A 62 21.17 -6.26 -5.63
N TYR A 63 21.60 -5.40 -4.69
CA TYR A 63 21.38 -5.58 -3.24
C TYR A 63 19.90 -5.72 -2.83
N VAL A 64 18.96 -5.41 -3.73
CA VAL A 64 17.52 -5.48 -3.49
C VAL A 64 16.88 -6.42 -4.51
N ASP A 65 16.33 -7.53 -4.02
CA ASP A 65 15.51 -8.44 -4.82
C ASP A 65 14.09 -7.88 -4.99
N ILE A 66 13.94 -7.08 -6.05
CA ILE A 66 12.68 -6.39 -6.37
C ILE A 66 11.62 -7.39 -6.85
N GLY A 67 12.01 -8.47 -7.52
CA GLY A 67 11.10 -9.50 -7.98
C GLY A 67 10.41 -10.21 -6.81
N SER A 68 11.16 -10.64 -5.79
CA SER A 68 10.57 -11.25 -4.61
C SER A 68 9.79 -10.27 -3.76
N ALA A 69 10.25 -9.01 -3.64
CA ALA A 69 9.51 -7.97 -2.93
C ALA A 69 8.16 -7.70 -3.60
N PHE A 70 8.14 -7.57 -4.91
CA PHE A 70 6.93 -7.36 -5.70
C PHE A 70 5.95 -8.54 -5.55
N ARG A 71 6.45 -9.78 -5.64
CA ARG A 71 5.62 -10.98 -5.43
C ARG A 71 5.01 -11.02 -4.03
N ARG A 72 5.79 -10.70 -3.00
CA ARG A 72 5.31 -10.61 -1.61
C ARG A 72 4.21 -9.55 -1.48
N SER A 73 4.41 -8.36 -2.06
CA SER A 73 3.41 -7.27 -2.03
C SER A 73 2.12 -7.63 -2.74
N ILE A 74 2.18 -8.25 -3.93
CA ILE A 74 0.98 -8.70 -4.65
C ILE A 74 0.23 -9.77 -3.85
N LEU A 75 0.95 -10.81 -3.41
CA LEU A 75 0.33 -11.91 -2.68
C LEU A 75 -0.32 -11.41 -1.39
N LEU A 76 0.39 -10.59 -0.62
CA LEU A 76 -0.13 -9.98 0.59
C LEU A 76 -1.35 -9.09 0.29
N GLY A 77 -1.27 -8.25 -0.75
CA GLY A 77 -2.37 -7.39 -1.17
C GLY A 77 -3.63 -8.17 -1.56
N ILE A 78 -3.48 -9.28 -2.28
CA ILE A 78 -4.61 -10.14 -2.68
C ILE A 78 -5.24 -10.82 -1.47
N ILE A 79 -4.42 -11.40 -0.57
CA ILE A 79 -4.92 -12.05 0.64
C ILE A 79 -5.69 -11.04 1.50
N LEU A 80 -5.10 -9.86 1.72
CA LEU A 80 -5.75 -8.80 2.49
C LEU A 80 -7.05 -8.34 1.82
N MET A 81 -7.06 -8.11 0.51
CA MET A 81 -8.26 -7.74 -0.22
C MET A 81 -9.39 -8.76 -0.04
N ILE A 82 -9.11 -10.05 -0.21
CA ILE A 82 -10.11 -11.12 -0.06
C ILE A 82 -10.67 -11.13 1.36
N LEU A 83 -9.79 -11.12 2.37
CA LEU A 83 -10.19 -11.13 3.77
C LEU A 83 -11.02 -9.90 4.13
N THR A 84 -10.56 -8.70 3.76
CA THR A 84 -11.28 -7.46 4.02
C THR A 84 -12.66 -7.46 3.37
N VAL A 85 -12.77 -7.85 2.09
CA VAL A 85 -14.07 -7.90 1.40
C VAL A 85 -15.02 -8.88 2.09
N ILE A 86 -14.58 -10.10 2.40
CA ILE A 86 -15.43 -11.12 3.05
C ILE A 86 -15.90 -10.62 4.42
N LEU A 87 -14.99 -10.11 5.24
CA LEU A 87 -15.30 -9.64 6.59
C LEU A 87 -16.18 -8.39 6.57
N SER A 88 -15.86 -7.39 5.74
CA SER A 88 -16.64 -6.16 5.64
C SER A 88 -18.03 -6.38 5.06
N VAL A 89 -18.18 -7.24 4.05
CA VAL A 89 -19.51 -7.59 3.50
C VAL A 89 -20.34 -8.35 4.53
N SER A 90 -19.74 -9.31 5.23
CA SER A 90 -20.43 -10.07 6.29
C SER A 90 -20.86 -9.17 7.44
N ALA A 91 -19.99 -8.27 7.89
CA ALA A 91 -20.32 -7.27 8.89
C ALA A 91 -21.43 -6.33 8.42
N GLY A 92 -21.35 -5.82 7.18
CA GLY A 92 -22.38 -4.97 6.58
C GLY A 92 -23.75 -5.67 6.51
N MET A 93 -23.77 -6.97 6.19
CA MET A 93 -24.98 -7.78 6.21
C MET A 93 -25.53 -7.98 7.62
N ALA A 94 -24.69 -8.14 8.64
CA ALA A 94 -25.12 -8.23 10.03
C ALA A 94 -25.81 -6.94 10.52
N PHE A 95 -25.28 -5.76 10.14
CA PHE A 95 -25.88 -4.46 10.48
C PHE A 95 -27.23 -4.17 9.80
N ARG A 96 -27.68 -5.00 8.85
CA ARG A 96 -29.02 -4.87 8.25
C ARG A 96 -30.15 -5.12 9.25
N LYS A 97 -29.91 -5.92 10.30
CA LYS A 97 -30.87 -6.17 11.37
C LYS A 97 -30.37 -5.46 12.63
N LYS A 98 -31.26 -4.75 13.34
CA LYS A 98 -30.91 -4.19 14.64
C LYS A 98 -30.64 -5.34 15.61
N PHE A 99 -29.43 -5.37 16.17
CA PHE A 99 -29.03 -6.29 17.22
C PHE A 99 -28.60 -5.51 18.47
N PHE A 100 -28.58 -6.18 19.62
CA PHE A 100 -28.20 -5.58 20.89
C PHE A 100 -26.74 -5.08 20.84
N GLY A 101 -26.51 -3.81 21.17
CA GLY A 101 -25.18 -3.18 21.10
C GLY A 101 -24.74 -2.71 19.71
N SER A 102 -25.60 -2.78 18.69
CA SER A 102 -25.28 -2.34 17.31
C SER A 102 -24.77 -0.90 17.23
N ASN A 103 -25.39 0.05 17.93
CA ASN A 103 -24.92 1.44 17.96
C ASN A 103 -23.54 1.59 18.59
N PHE A 104 -23.27 0.87 19.70
CA PHE A 104 -21.96 0.90 20.35
C PHE A 104 -20.88 0.35 19.42
N LEU A 105 -21.14 -0.82 18.80
CA LEU A 105 -20.21 -1.42 17.86
C LEU A 105 -19.97 -0.50 16.64
N PHE A 106 -21.03 0.12 16.12
CA PHE A 106 -20.93 1.07 15.01
C PHE A 106 -20.02 2.26 15.37
N PHE A 107 -20.26 2.92 16.51
CA PHE A 107 -19.42 4.05 16.94
C PHE A 107 -17.98 3.63 17.26
N LEU A 108 -17.78 2.43 17.82
CA LEU A 108 -16.44 1.87 18.04
C LEU A 108 -15.68 1.68 16.71
N THR A 109 -16.33 1.13 15.69
CA THR A 109 -15.75 0.97 14.36
C THR A 109 -15.44 2.31 13.71
N ILE A 110 -16.33 3.30 13.80
CA ILE A 110 -16.05 4.66 13.28
C ILE A 110 -14.88 5.30 14.03
N SER A 111 -14.81 5.12 15.35
CA SER A 111 -13.70 5.65 16.16
C SER A 111 -12.35 5.07 15.76
N SER A 112 -12.28 3.79 15.36
CA SER A 112 -11.01 3.18 14.95
C SER A 112 -10.48 3.73 13.62
N LEU A 113 -11.36 4.19 12.73
CA LEU A 113 -10.97 4.80 11.45
C LEU A 113 -10.27 6.16 11.62
N ILE A 114 -10.48 6.83 12.75
CA ILE A 114 -9.88 8.14 13.05
C ILE A 114 -8.46 7.98 13.62
N VAL A 115 -8.13 6.80 14.17
CA VAL A 115 -6.84 6.55 14.81
C VAL A 115 -5.71 6.71 13.79
N PRO A 116 -4.68 7.52 14.08
CA PRO A 116 -3.53 7.68 13.20
C PRO A 116 -2.81 6.35 12.93
N SER A 117 -2.42 6.13 11.67
CA SER A 117 -1.73 4.90 11.23
C SER A 117 -0.41 4.64 11.97
N ILE A 118 0.27 5.69 12.43
CA ILE A 118 1.51 5.60 13.21
C ILE A 118 1.26 4.86 14.54
N ILE A 119 0.19 5.20 15.24
CA ILE A 119 -0.14 4.57 16.53
C ILE A 119 -0.49 3.10 16.30
N LEU A 120 -1.27 2.80 15.27
CA LEU A 120 -1.61 1.43 14.90
C LEU A 120 -0.34 0.62 14.58
N SER A 121 0.57 1.17 13.77
CA SER A 121 1.81 0.50 13.39
C SER A 121 2.72 0.22 14.59
N LEU A 122 2.90 1.20 15.48
CA LEU A 122 3.67 1.04 16.71
C LEU A 122 3.02 0.01 17.65
N GLY A 123 1.71 0.05 17.79
CA GLY A 123 0.95 -0.90 18.61
C GLY A 123 1.14 -2.33 18.13
N VAL A 124 0.96 -2.59 16.84
CA VAL A 124 1.15 -3.92 16.24
C VAL A 124 2.61 -4.39 16.39
N ALA A 125 3.59 -3.50 16.18
CA ALA A 125 4.99 -3.85 16.36
C ALA A 125 5.33 -4.26 17.80
N LEU A 126 4.81 -3.52 18.79
CA LEU A 126 4.96 -3.84 20.20
C LEU A 126 4.24 -5.14 20.57
N GLU A 127 3.03 -5.37 20.04
CA GLU A 127 2.27 -6.61 20.23
C GLU A 127 3.07 -7.82 19.76
N PHE A 128 3.58 -7.80 18.52
CA PHE A 128 4.40 -8.90 18.01
C PHE A 128 5.69 -9.09 18.81
N ARG A 129 6.34 -8.02 19.28
CA ARG A 129 7.53 -8.12 20.14
C ARG A 129 7.20 -8.79 21.48
N LEU A 130 6.11 -8.41 22.12
CA LEU A 130 5.69 -9.00 23.40
C LEU A 130 5.32 -10.47 23.24
N ILE A 131 4.67 -10.83 22.13
CA ILE A 131 4.36 -12.22 21.79
C ILE A 131 5.65 -13.01 21.61
N ASP A 132 6.62 -12.50 20.85
CA ASP A 132 7.92 -13.13 20.62
C ASP A 132 8.68 -13.38 21.94
N GLU A 133 8.80 -12.36 22.79
CA GLU A 133 9.42 -12.47 24.11
C GLU A 133 8.72 -13.50 24.99
N THR A 134 7.38 -13.55 24.96
CA THR A 134 6.59 -14.53 25.72
C THR A 134 6.84 -15.95 25.23
N ILE A 135 6.91 -16.16 23.91
CA ILE A 135 7.19 -17.47 23.32
C ILE A 135 8.59 -17.93 23.72
N LYS A 136 9.60 -17.05 23.62
CA LYS A 136 10.98 -17.32 24.06
C LYS A 136 11.07 -17.66 25.54
N PHE A 137 10.36 -16.93 26.40
CA PHE A 137 10.30 -17.22 27.83
C PHE A 137 9.72 -18.61 28.11
N ILE A 138 8.63 -18.98 27.44
CA ILE A 138 8.02 -20.31 27.57
C ILE A 138 8.99 -21.38 27.05
N GLY A 139 9.61 -21.17 25.89
CA GLY A 139 10.61 -22.08 25.33
C GLY A 139 11.76 -22.36 26.29
N ASN A 140 12.29 -21.31 26.92
CA ASN A 140 13.34 -21.42 27.93
C ASN A 140 12.86 -22.16 29.19
N LYS A 141 11.66 -21.83 29.69
CA LYS A 141 11.08 -22.49 30.88
C LYS A 141 10.87 -24.00 30.70
N TYR A 142 10.52 -24.43 29.48
CA TYR A 142 10.29 -25.84 29.15
C TYR A 142 11.47 -26.51 28.43
N ASN A 143 12.63 -25.84 28.31
CA ASN A 143 13.81 -26.30 27.58
C ASN A 143 13.49 -26.85 26.17
N ILE A 144 12.74 -26.08 25.38
CA ILE A 144 12.41 -26.43 24.00
C ILE A 144 13.50 -25.86 23.08
N ASP A 145 14.44 -26.71 22.68
CA ASP A 145 15.65 -26.32 21.93
C ASP A 145 15.37 -25.52 20.64
N TRP A 146 14.31 -25.87 19.90
CA TRP A 146 13.91 -25.16 18.68
C TRP A 146 13.46 -23.71 18.96
N ILE A 147 12.74 -23.45 20.06
CA ILE A 147 12.28 -22.10 20.41
C ILE A 147 13.43 -21.25 20.96
N ILE A 148 14.43 -21.89 21.57
CA ILE A 148 15.57 -21.19 22.18
C ILE A 148 16.58 -20.77 21.11
N ASN A 149 16.77 -21.58 20.05
CA ASN A 149 17.83 -21.38 19.08
C ASN A 149 17.36 -20.81 17.73
N ASP A 150 16.13 -21.10 17.29
CA ASP A 150 15.66 -20.82 15.92
C ASP A 150 14.44 -19.88 15.83
N PHE A 151 13.82 -19.52 16.96
CA PHE A 151 12.68 -18.60 17.05
C PHE A 151 13.16 -17.22 17.53
#